data_AF-A0A7W1L5T9-F1
#
_entry.id   AF-A0A7W1L5T9-F1
#
_cell.length_a   1.000
_cell.length_b   1.000
_cell.length_c   1.000
_cell.angle_alpha   90.00
_cell.angle_beta   90.00
_cell.angle_gamma   90.00
#
_symmetry.space_group_name_H-M   'P 1'
#
loop_
_entity.id
_entity.type
_entity.pdbx_description
1 polymer ?
#
loop_
_entity_poly.entity_id
_entity_poly.type
_entity_poly.pdbx_seq_one_letter_code
_entity_poly.pdbx_strand_id
1 'polypeptide(L)'
;MRSSIARANDAFAVACLACSLGLGAVGLAVAQTPAVNPQDLVKQQQRQQVVQPGNNEPVWREIRSGIPQTTTVRGRETNVLIMPEGESWRALRNGQVSVYGGWALVVVFLAILTFYWIKGPIGLHEPPTGRAIRRFSPWERILHWTNAGAFSILAISGLIILFGKSVLLPLIGYTLFSWLAILAKNLHNFVGPLFIVTLVLMFVTFVRDNFWRAYDLIWIRKFGGLVSHEHVPSHRFNAGEKAWFWGGILVLGLVVGASGLVLDFPNFNQTRETMQTANIVHLVGATLFILGSFGHIYMGTLGMKGAYAAMKTGYVDETWAKEHHEYWYNDIKAGKISVPVETVHPVHRTA
;
A
#
# COMPACT_ATOMS: atom_id res chain seq x y z
N MET A 1 39.11 -1.01 -8.10
CA MET A 1 38.05 -0.68 -7.09
C MET A 1 36.97 0.27 -7.62
N ARG A 2 37.25 1.18 -8.58
CA ARG A 2 36.25 2.08 -9.18
C ARG A 2 35.29 1.41 -10.20
N SER A 3 35.66 0.28 -10.79
CA SER A 3 34.85 -0.42 -11.80
C SER A 3 33.74 -1.32 -11.23
N SER A 4 33.82 -1.71 -9.96
CA SER A 4 32.80 -2.56 -9.32
C SER A 4 31.60 -1.78 -8.79
N ILE A 5 31.76 -0.48 -8.52
CA ILE A 5 30.71 0.40 -8.00
C ILE A 5 29.78 0.87 -9.14
N ALA A 6 30.32 1.04 -10.35
CA ALA A 6 29.52 1.36 -11.55
C ALA A 6 28.55 0.21 -11.90
N ARG A 7 29.03 -1.05 -11.85
CA ARG A 7 28.20 -2.24 -12.17
C ARG A 7 27.06 -2.48 -11.17
N ALA A 8 27.18 -2.02 -9.92
CA ALA A 8 26.13 -2.15 -8.91
C ALA A 8 25.01 -1.12 -9.11
N ASN A 9 25.33 0.06 -9.61
CA ASN A 9 24.34 1.10 -9.93
C ASN A 9 23.55 0.75 -11.20
N ASP A 10 24.20 0.12 -12.19
CA ASP A 10 23.53 -0.35 -13.41
C ASP A 10 22.57 -1.53 -13.13
N ALA A 11 22.93 -2.43 -12.21
CA ALA A 11 22.05 -3.52 -11.79
C ALA A 11 20.80 -3.04 -11.03
N PHE A 12 20.91 -1.95 -10.26
CA PHE A 12 19.78 -1.34 -9.53
C PHE A 12 18.85 -0.55 -10.48
N ALA A 13 19.42 0.15 -11.48
CA ALA A 13 18.64 0.82 -12.51
C ALA A 13 17.88 -0.19 -13.41
N VAL A 14 18.51 -1.31 -13.75
CA VAL A 14 17.87 -2.40 -14.50
C VAL A 14 16.79 -3.12 -13.67
N ALA A 15 16.97 -3.25 -12.35
CA ALA A 15 15.93 -3.80 -11.47
C ALA A 15 14.72 -2.86 -11.32
N CYS A 16 14.93 -1.54 -11.27
CA CYS A 16 13.85 -0.56 -11.24
C CYS A 16 13.10 -0.47 -12.59
N LEU A 17 13.79 -0.69 -13.72
CA LEU A 17 13.16 -0.78 -15.04
C LEU A 17 12.43 -2.12 -15.23
N ALA A 18 12.92 -3.21 -14.63
CA ALA A 18 12.25 -4.52 -14.66
C ALA A 18 10.97 -4.54 -13.82
N CYS A 19 10.91 -3.80 -12.70
CA CYS A 19 9.69 -3.63 -11.91
C CYS A 19 8.62 -2.76 -12.59
N SER A 20 8.99 -1.83 -13.48
CA SER A 20 8.03 -1.06 -14.28
C SER A 20 7.59 -1.78 -15.56
N LEU A 21 8.36 -2.77 -16.03
CA LEU A 21 8.00 -3.61 -17.19
C LEU A 21 7.20 -4.87 -16.81
N GLY A 22 7.26 -5.33 -15.56
CA GLY A 22 6.57 -6.54 -15.09
C GLY A 22 5.06 -6.40 -14.83
N LEU A 23 4.52 -5.19 -14.80
CA LEU A 23 3.09 -4.91 -14.59
C LEU A 23 2.32 -4.57 -15.88
N GLY A 24 3.01 -4.55 -17.03
CA GLY A 24 2.45 -4.05 -18.30
C GLY A 24 2.00 -5.08 -19.33
N ALA A 25 2.05 -6.39 -19.02
CA ALA A 25 1.82 -7.43 -20.03
C ALA A 25 0.80 -8.48 -19.59
N VAL A 26 -0.40 -8.06 -19.22
CA VAL A 26 -1.60 -8.84 -19.53
C VAL A 26 -2.27 -8.15 -20.71
N GLY A 27 -1.64 -8.27 -21.87
CA GLY A 27 -2.29 -7.94 -23.13
C GLY A 27 -3.35 -9.01 -23.39
N LEU A 28 -4.59 -8.75 -22.96
CA LEU A 28 -5.73 -9.47 -23.52
C LEU A 28 -5.75 -9.09 -25.01
N ALA A 29 -5.33 -10.02 -25.86
CA ALA A 29 -5.52 -9.90 -27.29
C ALA A 29 -7.03 -9.94 -27.56
N VAL A 30 -7.67 -8.77 -27.55
CA VAL A 30 -9.03 -8.61 -28.08
C VAL A 30 -8.90 -8.73 -29.59
N ALA A 31 -9.34 -9.86 -30.13
CA ALA A 31 -9.52 -9.98 -31.57
C ALA A 31 -10.45 -8.86 -32.01
N GLN A 32 -9.94 -7.88 -32.77
CA GLN A 32 -10.78 -6.85 -33.37
C GLN A 32 -11.68 -7.52 -34.41
N THR A 33 -12.92 -7.80 -34.04
CA THR A 33 -13.96 -8.06 -35.05
C THR A 33 -14.09 -6.80 -35.91
N PRO A 34 -14.01 -6.92 -37.25
CA PRO A 34 -14.16 -5.76 -38.12
C PRO A 34 -15.53 -5.10 -37.88
N ALA A 35 -15.58 -3.77 -37.94
CA ALA A 35 -16.82 -3.02 -37.86
C ALA A 35 -17.79 -3.55 -38.95
N VAL A 36 -18.95 -4.02 -38.53
CA VAL A 36 -19.98 -4.49 -39.45
C VAL A 36 -20.59 -3.27 -40.15
N ASN A 37 -20.77 -3.34 -41.46
CA ASN A 37 -21.38 -2.27 -42.23
C ASN A 37 -22.81 -1.98 -41.70
N PRO A 38 -23.17 -0.73 -41.35
CA PRO A 38 -24.50 -0.38 -40.82
C PRO A 38 -25.67 -0.87 -41.69
N GLN A 39 -25.51 -0.85 -43.01
CA GLN A 39 -26.52 -1.31 -43.95
C GLN A 39 -26.72 -2.84 -43.88
N ASP A 40 -25.68 -3.60 -43.56
CA ASP A 40 -25.78 -5.05 -43.42
C ASP A 40 -26.41 -5.46 -42.08
N LEU A 41 -26.18 -4.68 -41.03
CA LEU A 41 -26.85 -4.83 -39.73
C LEU A 41 -28.35 -4.58 -39.84
N VAL A 42 -28.76 -3.52 -40.55
CA VAL A 42 -30.17 -3.24 -40.82
C VAL A 42 -30.83 -4.41 -41.56
N LYS A 43 -30.16 -4.96 -42.58
CA LYS A 43 -30.67 -6.15 -43.30
C LYS A 43 -30.75 -7.39 -42.42
N GLN A 44 -29.75 -7.63 -41.55
CA GLN A 44 -29.79 -8.73 -40.59
C GLN A 44 -30.94 -8.56 -39.59
N GLN A 45 -31.14 -7.36 -39.07
CA GLN A 45 -32.20 -7.04 -38.13
C GLN A 45 -33.59 -7.18 -38.77
N GLN A 46 -33.77 -6.71 -40.01
CA GLN A 46 -35.00 -6.88 -40.79
C GLN A 46 -35.33 -8.37 -40.98
N ARG A 47 -34.34 -9.19 -41.35
CA ARG A 47 -34.53 -10.65 -41.46
C ARG A 47 -34.94 -11.27 -40.13
N GLN A 48 -34.31 -10.86 -39.03
CA GLN A 48 -34.61 -11.40 -37.71
C GLN A 48 -36.03 -11.04 -37.25
N GLN A 49 -36.52 -9.83 -37.55
CA GLN A 49 -37.89 -9.42 -37.21
C GLN A 49 -38.98 -10.20 -37.95
N VAL A 50 -38.69 -10.72 -39.15
CA VAL A 50 -39.62 -11.59 -39.89
C VAL A 50 -39.78 -12.95 -39.21
N VAL A 51 -38.67 -13.51 -38.68
CA VAL A 51 -38.67 -14.85 -38.08
C VAL A 51 -39.02 -14.80 -36.59
N GLN A 52 -38.59 -13.75 -35.88
CA GLN A 52 -38.80 -13.55 -34.45
C GLN A 52 -39.10 -12.07 -34.16
N PRO A 53 -40.37 -11.64 -34.27
CA PRO A 53 -40.78 -10.28 -33.97
C PRO A 53 -40.35 -9.83 -32.57
N GLY A 54 -39.75 -8.63 -32.47
CA GLY A 54 -39.22 -8.08 -31.21
C GLY A 54 -37.80 -8.51 -30.83
N ASN A 55 -37.18 -9.43 -31.60
CA ASN A 55 -35.81 -9.86 -31.36
C ASN A 55 -34.81 -8.87 -32.00
N ASN A 56 -34.04 -8.16 -31.16
CA ASN A 56 -33.01 -7.20 -31.57
C ASN A 56 -31.57 -7.72 -31.35
N GLU A 57 -31.39 -9.04 -31.33
CA GLU A 57 -30.10 -9.69 -31.04
C GLU A 57 -28.95 -9.20 -31.95
N PRO A 58 -29.09 -9.04 -33.28
CA PRO A 58 -28.02 -8.53 -34.14
C PRO A 58 -27.51 -7.15 -33.70
N VAL A 59 -28.43 -6.25 -33.35
CA VAL A 59 -28.10 -4.90 -32.86
C VAL A 59 -27.39 -4.97 -31.52
N TRP A 60 -27.89 -5.76 -30.57
CA TRP A 60 -27.26 -5.91 -29.26
C TRP A 60 -25.89 -6.59 -29.32
N ARG A 61 -25.70 -7.53 -30.25
CA ARG A 61 -24.41 -8.18 -30.49
C ARG A 61 -23.36 -7.17 -30.95
N GLU A 62 -23.72 -6.28 -31.88
CA GLU A 62 -22.84 -5.21 -32.32
C GLU A 62 -22.54 -4.22 -31.20
N ILE A 63 -23.56 -3.74 -30.47
CA ILE A 63 -23.35 -2.79 -29.36
C ILE A 63 -22.40 -3.38 -28.30
N ARG A 64 -22.53 -4.67 -27.99
CA ARG A 64 -21.66 -5.40 -27.05
C ARG A 64 -20.32 -5.83 -27.65
N SER A 65 -20.02 -5.54 -28.92
CA SER A 65 -18.71 -5.85 -29.50
C SER A 65 -17.62 -4.88 -29.04
N GLY A 66 -17.98 -3.73 -28.46
CA GLY A 66 -17.04 -2.68 -28.08
C GLY A 66 -16.46 -1.89 -29.27
N ILE A 67 -16.91 -2.17 -30.50
CA ILE A 67 -16.42 -1.51 -31.70
C ILE A 67 -16.86 -0.03 -31.71
N PRO A 68 -15.94 0.91 -32.00
CA PRO A 68 -16.28 2.32 -32.11
C PRO A 68 -17.30 2.60 -33.24
N GLN A 69 -18.34 3.34 -32.90
CA GLN A 69 -19.44 3.74 -33.77
C GLN A 69 -19.22 5.13 -34.39
N THR A 70 -20.21 5.62 -35.14
CA THR A 70 -20.18 6.98 -35.67
C THR A 70 -20.90 7.94 -34.72
N THR A 71 -20.26 9.06 -34.37
CA THR A 71 -20.83 10.13 -33.55
C THR A 71 -20.28 11.49 -33.97
N THR A 72 -21.05 12.55 -33.75
CA THR A 72 -20.60 13.94 -33.94
C THR A 72 -19.83 14.47 -32.73
N VAL A 73 -19.96 13.81 -31.57
CA VAL A 73 -19.29 14.20 -30.32
C VAL A 73 -17.84 13.73 -30.34
N ARG A 74 -16.90 14.67 -30.28
CA ARG A 74 -15.47 14.35 -30.20
C ARG A 74 -15.04 14.18 -28.74
N GLY A 75 -14.34 13.09 -28.46
CA GLY A 75 -13.79 12.82 -27.13
C GLY A 75 -13.29 11.39 -27.03
N ARG A 76 -12.83 10.99 -25.84
CA ARG A 76 -12.37 9.62 -25.59
C ARG A 76 -13.57 8.69 -25.53
N GLU A 77 -13.53 7.63 -26.33
CA GLU A 77 -14.55 6.58 -26.32
C GLU A 77 -15.99 7.10 -26.50
N THR A 78 -16.17 8.31 -27.05
CA THR A 78 -17.49 8.94 -27.25
C THR A 78 -18.31 8.20 -28.29
N ASN A 79 -17.67 7.33 -29.06
CA ASN A 79 -18.26 6.42 -30.01
C ASN A 79 -18.36 4.97 -29.53
N VAL A 80 -17.97 4.65 -28.30
CA VAL A 80 -18.09 3.28 -27.77
C VAL A 80 -19.30 3.22 -26.84
N LEU A 81 -20.37 2.57 -27.32
CA LEU A 81 -21.66 2.49 -26.62
C LEU A 81 -21.61 1.63 -25.36
N ILE A 82 -21.09 0.39 -25.46
CA ILE A 82 -20.88 -0.51 -24.32
C ILE A 82 -19.44 -1.01 -24.36
N MET A 83 -18.81 -1.04 -23.19
CA MET A 83 -17.48 -1.63 -22.99
C MET A 83 -17.64 -2.99 -22.29
N PRO A 84 -17.48 -4.12 -22.99
CA PRO A 84 -17.60 -5.47 -22.41
C PRO A 84 -16.66 -5.71 -21.23
N GLU A 85 -15.47 -5.10 -21.27
CA GLU A 85 -14.41 -5.22 -20.28
C GLU A 85 -14.86 -4.70 -18.90
N GLY A 86 -15.87 -3.83 -18.84
CA GLY A 86 -16.46 -3.36 -17.59
C GLY A 86 -17.04 -4.49 -16.74
N GLU A 87 -17.63 -5.52 -17.37
CA GLU A 87 -18.12 -6.70 -16.65
C GLU A 87 -16.96 -7.57 -16.14
N SER A 88 -15.91 -7.74 -16.94
CA SER A 88 -14.69 -8.45 -16.53
C SER A 88 -14.03 -7.76 -15.34
N TRP A 89 -13.88 -6.43 -15.38
CA TRP A 89 -13.39 -5.63 -14.25
C TRP A 89 -14.27 -5.79 -13.02
N ARG A 90 -15.61 -5.69 -13.17
CA ARG A 90 -16.55 -5.82 -12.05
C ARG A 90 -16.45 -7.20 -11.40
N ALA A 91 -16.39 -8.26 -12.21
CA ALA A 91 -16.27 -9.64 -11.76
C ALA A 91 -14.94 -9.88 -11.05
N LEU A 92 -13.83 -9.36 -11.58
CA LEU A 92 -12.51 -9.45 -10.96
C LEU A 92 -12.45 -8.69 -9.63
N ARG A 93 -12.87 -7.41 -9.64
CA ARG A 93 -12.88 -6.52 -8.48
C ARG A 93 -13.72 -7.12 -7.35
N ASN A 94 -15.00 -7.37 -7.60
CA ASN A 94 -15.94 -7.80 -6.56
C ASN A 94 -15.83 -9.30 -6.24
N GLY A 95 -15.21 -10.07 -7.13
CA GLY A 95 -14.92 -11.49 -6.93
C GLY A 95 -13.53 -11.67 -6.32
N GLN A 96 -12.60 -12.17 -7.12
CA GLN A 96 -11.30 -12.66 -6.64
C GLN A 96 -10.53 -11.63 -5.82
N VAL A 97 -10.42 -10.38 -6.28
CA VAL A 97 -9.58 -9.39 -5.60
C VAL A 97 -10.17 -9.00 -4.24
N SER A 98 -11.45 -8.63 -4.18
CA SER A 98 -12.11 -8.31 -2.91
C SER A 98 -12.17 -9.51 -1.96
N VAL A 99 -12.50 -10.71 -2.45
CA VAL A 99 -12.66 -11.89 -1.59
C VAL A 99 -11.32 -12.32 -1.00
N TYR A 100 -10.29 -12.52 -1.83
CA TYR A 100 -8.98 -12.93 -1.34
C TYR A 100 -8.31 -11.83 -0.52
N GLY A 101 -8.43 -10.57 -0.93
CA GLY A 101 -7.93 -9.43 -0.17
C GLY A 101 -8.60 -9.32 1.20
N GLY A 102 -9.92 -9.48 1.26
CA GLY A 102 -10.69 -9.47 2.51
C GLY A 102 -10.27 -10.60 3.46
N TRP A 103 -10.15 -11.82 2.97
CA TRP A 103 -9.67 -12.95 3.77
C TRP A 103 -8.23 -12.78 4.22
N ALA A 104 -7.34 -12.26 3.37
CA ALA A 104 -5.96 -11.99 3.75
C ALA A 104 -5.88 -11.01 4.93
N LEU A 105 -6.70 -9.94 4.93
CA LEU A 105 -6.77 -8.97 6.03
C LEU A 105 -7.18 -9.65 7.34
N VAL A 106 -8.21 -10.49 7.31
CA VAL A 106 -8.70 -11.23 8.48
C VAL A 106 -7.64 -12.21 8.98
N VAL A 107 -7.05 -13.01 8.07
CA VAL A 107 -6.04 -14.02 8.42
C VAL A 107 -4.81 -13.39 9.06
N VAL A 108 -4.27 -12.32 8.47
CA VAL A 108 -3.08 -11.64 9.04
C VAL A 108 -3.41 -10.99 10.38
N PHE A 109 -4.58 -10.36 10.51
CA PHE A 109 -5.01 -9.80 11.79
C PHE A 109 -5.09 -10.88 12.88
N LEU A 110 -5.75 -12.01 12.59
CA LEU A 110 -5.86 -13.13 13.53
C LEU A 110 -4.50 -13.78 13.82
N ALA A 111 -3.61 -13.86 12.82
CA ALA A 111 -2.26 -14.39 13.01
C ALA A 111 -1.45 -13.52 13.98
N ILE A 112 -1.52 -12.18 13.85
CA ILE A 112 -0.87 -11.25 14.78
C ILE A 112 -1.46 -11.36 16.19
N LEU A 113 -2.79 -11.44 16.30
CA LEU A 113 -3.47 -11.60 17.58
C LEU A 113 -3.06 -12.91 18.27
N THR A 114 -3.03 -14.00 17.52
CA THR A 114 -2.60 -15.32 17.99
C THR A 114 -1.14 -15.30 18.41
N PHE A 115 -0.27 -14.70 17.60
CA PHE A 115 1.15 -14.54 17.92
C PHE A 115 1.35 -13.75 19.21
N TYR A 116 0.65 -12.62 19.38
CA TYR A 116 0.69 -11.84 20.61
C TYR A 116 0.22 -12.65 21.83
N TRP A 117 -0.85 -13.43 21.70
CA TRP A 117 -1.36 -14.25 22.79
C TRP A 117 -0.37 -15.35 23.22
N ILE A 118 0.36 -15.94 22.26
CA ILE A 118 1.34 -17.01 22.53
C ILE A 118 2.68 -16.47 23.04
N LYS A 119 3.22 -15.43 22.40
CA LYS A 119 4.59 -14.93 22.66
C LYS A 119 4.64 -13.70 23.55
N GLY A 120 3.56 -12.91 23.61
CA GLY A 120 3.54 -11.64 24.31
C GLY A 120 4.44 -10.56 23.66
N PRO A 121 4.65 -9.43 24.35
CA PRO A 121 5.53 -8.36 23.89
C PRO A 121 7.01 -8.72 24.07
N ILE A 122 7.83 -8.41 23.07
CA ILE A 122 9.29 -8.50 23.14
C ILE A 122 9.79 -7.42 24.10
N GLY A 123 10.38 -7.85 25.21
CA GLY A 123 10.92 -6.99 26.25
C GLY A 123 12.44 -6.87 26.20
N LEU A 124 12.96 -6.06 27.11
CA LEU A 124 14.40 -5.98 27.37
C LEU A 124 14.85 -7.18 28.21
N HIS A 125 16.06 -7.65 27.96
CA HIS A 125 16.73 -8.71 28.74
C HIS A 125 17.45 -8.11 29.95
N GLU A 126 18.04 -6.93 29.78
CA GLU A 126 18.68 -6.15 30.84
C GLU A 126 17.72 -5.06 31.37
N PRO A 127 17.84 -4.65 32.65
CA PRO A 127 17.05 -3.56 33.20
C PRO A 127 17.43 -2.21 32.56
N PRO A 128 16.48 -1.28 32.34
CA PRO A 128 16.79 0.05 31.82
C PRO A 128 17.81 0.79 32.67
N THR A 129 18.76 1.49 32.03
CA THR A 129 19.79 2.26 32.73
C THR A 129 19.28 3.61 33.23
N GLY A 130 18.16 4.10 32.69
CA GLY A 130 17.66 5.46 32.92
C GLY A 130 18.39 6.52 32.10
N ARG A 131 19.36 6.14 31.28
CA ARG A 131 20.01 7.03 30.30
C ARG A 131 19.28 6.89 28.98
N ALA A 132 18.66 7.98 28.54
CA ALA A 132 17.87 8.02 27.34
C ALA A 132 18.65 8.66 26.18
N ILE A 133 18.68 7.96 25.05
CA ILE A 133 19.34 8.38 23.82
C ILE A 133 18.27 8.83 22.84
N ARG A 134 18.45 10.01 22.23
CA ARG A 134 17.53 10.48 21.19
C ARG A 134 17.66 9.63 19.92
N ARG A 135 16.66 8.80 19.65
CA ARG A 135 16.53 8.00 18.42
C ARG A 135 15.86 8.77 17.29
N PHE A 136 14.85 9.59 17.59
CA PHE A 136 14.07 10.34 16.58
C PHE A 136 13.95 11.83 16.94
N SER A 137 14.24 12.68 15.96
CA SER A 137 14.04 14.12 16.02
C SER A 137 12.56 14.51 16.05
N PRO A 138 12.23 15.71 16.57
CA PRO A 138 10.87 16.24 16.47
C PRO A 138 10.34 16.25 15.04
N TRP A 139 11.17 16.60 14.06
CA TRP A 139 10.82 16.58 12.64
C TRP A 139 10.43 15.18 12.15
N GLU A 140 11.27 14.18 12.42
CA GLU A 140 10.99 12.78 12.07
C GLU A 140 9.68 12.28 12.69
N ARG A 141 9.40 12.65 13.95
CA ARG A 141 8.16 12.27 14.63
C ARG A 141 6.94 12.95 14.04
N ILE A 142 7.01 14.25 13.76
CA ILE A 142 5.90 15.00 13.15
C ILE A 142 5.57 14.40 11.79
N LEU A 143 6.57 14.14 10.95
CA LEU A 143 6.37 13.48 9.66
C LEU A 143 5.73 12.11 9.83
N HIS A 144 6.27 11.28 10.74
CA HIS A 144 5.75 9.95 10.99
C HIS A 144 4.26 9.99 11.42
N TRP A 145 3.91 10.79 12.43
CA TRP A 145 2.53 10.86 12.93
C TRP A 145 1.57 11.47 11.92
N THR A 146 2.02 12.43 11.10
CA THR A 146 1.21 13.00 10.03
C THR A 146 0.93 11.95 8.96
N ASN A 147 1.97 11.24 8.50
CA ASN A 147 1.85 10.18 7.49
C ASN A 147 1.02 8.99 8.02
N ALA A 148 1.23 8.58 9.27
CA ALA A 148 0.47 7.49 9.90
C ALA A 148 -1.01 7.85 10.10
N GLY A 149 -1.30 9.10 10.47
CA GLY A 149 -2.66 9.63 10.56
C GLY A 149 -3.35 9.63 9.19
N ALA A 150 -2.67 10.16 8.17
CA ALA A 150 -3.18 10.17 6.80
C ALA A 150 -3.43 8.74 6.28
N PHE A 151 -2.44 7.84 6.44
CA PHE A 151 -2.59 6.43 6.06
C PHE A 151 -3.77 5.76 6.76
N SER A 152 -3.97 6.00 8.06
CA SER A 152 -5.06 5.38 8.82
C SER A 152 -6.42 5.83 8.30
N ILE A 153 -6.58 7.14 8.02
CA ILE A 153 -7.80 7.68 7.42
C ILE A 153 -8.05 7.05 6.04
N LEU A 154 -7.01 6.95 5.20
CA LEU A 154 -7.10 6.36 3.86
C LEU A 154 -7.41 4.87 3.89
N ALA A 155 -6.75 4.11 4.75
CA ALA A 155 -6.98 2.66 4.89
C ALA A 155 -8.41 2.38 5.35
N ILE A 156 -8.89 3.08 6.38
CA ILE A 156 -10.25 2.89 6.90
C ILE A 156 -11.29 3.31 5.86
N SER A 157 -11.16 4.51 5.27
CA SER A 157 -12.08 4.98 4.23
C SER A 157 -12.06 4.08 2.99
N GLY A 158 -10.90 3.60 2.57
CA GLY A 158 -10.76 2.68 1.44
C GLY A 158 -11.45 1.33 1.68
N LEU A 159 -11.32 0.77 2.89
CA LEU A 159 -12.02 -0.46 3.28
C LEU A 159 -13.54 -0.25 3.31
N ILE A 160 -14.02 0.91 3.75
CA ILE A 160 -15.45 1.27 3.70
C ILE A 160 -15.93 1.38 2.25
N ILE A 161 -15.17 2.03 1.35
CA ILE A 161 -15.52 2.14 -0.07
C ILE A 161 -15.54 0.75 -0.74
N LEU A 162 -14.63 -0.14 -0.37
CA LEU A 162 -14.50 -1.46 -0.95
C LEU A 162 -15.56 -2.44 -0.46
N PHE A 163 -15.71 -2.60 0.85
CA PHE A 163 -16.52 -3.64 1.49
C PHE A 163 -17.83 -3.11 2.08
N GLY A 164 -18.00 -1.80 2.21
CA GLY A 164 -19.09 -1.20 2.96
C GLY A 164 -20.48 -1.61 2.47
N LYS A 165 -20.67 -1.76 1.15
CA LYS A 165 -21.95 -2.23 0.61
C LYS A 165 -22.29 -3.67 1.00
N SER A 166 -21.29 -4.55 1.07
CA SER A 166 -21.50 -5.98 1.36
C SER A 166 -21.51 -6.27 2.86
N VAL A 167 -20.79 -5.48 3.65
CA VAL A 167 -20.59 -5.72 5.09
C VAL A 167 -21.37 -4.73 5.94
N LEU A 168 -21.23 -3.43 5.70
CA LEU A 168 -21.79 -2.40 6.59
C LEU A 168 -23.26 -2.10 6.29
N LEU A 169 -23.64 -1.97 5.02
CA LEU A 169 -25.01 -1.63 4.63
C LEU A 169 -26.06 -2.59 5.23
N PRO A 170 -25.89 -3.93 5.19
CA PRO A 170 -26.84 -4.84 5.84
C PRO A 170 -26.94 -4.68 7.36
N LEU A 171 -25.90 -4.14 8.02
CA LEU A 171 -25.84 -3.98 9.48
C LEU A 171 -26.45 -2.66 9.96
N ILE A 172 -26.23 -1.57 9.23
CA ILE A 172 -26.59 -0.21 9.68
C ILE A 172 -27.69 0.45 8.82
N GLY A 173 -28.11 -0.20 7.74
CA GLY A 173 -29.15 0.30 6.83
C GLY A 173 -28.67 1.42 5.89
N TYR A 174 -29.53 1.76 4.93
CA TYR A 174 -29.20 2.69 3.83
C TYR A 174 -28.85 4.10 4.30
N THR A 175 -29.61 4.66 5.25
CA THR A 175 -29.43 6.06 5.68
C THR A 175 -28.07 6.28 6.31
N LEU A 176 -27.70 5.48 7.32
CA LEU A 176 -26.40 5.61 7.99
C LEU A 176 -25.24 5.26 7.05
N PHE A 177 -25.41 4.23 6.23
CA PHE A 177 -24.39 3.85 5.26
C PHE A 177 -24.14 4.96 4.22
N SER A 178 -25.18 5.66 3.75
CA SER A 178 -25.05 6.78 2.82
C SER A 178 -24.16 7.89 3.39
N TRP A 179 -24.45 8.34 4.62
CA TRP A 179 -23.63 9.35 5.31
C TRP A 179 -22.18 8.89 5.48
N LEU A 180 -21.98 7.65 5.92
CA LEU A 180 -20.65 7.08 6.12
C LEU A 180 -19.88 6.96 4.80
N ALA A 181 -20.52 6.52 3.72
CA ALA A 181 -19.88 6.36 2.41
C ALA A 181 -19.51 7.72 1.80
N ILE A 182 -20.35 8.74 1.96
CA ILE A 182 -20.04 10.11 1.53
C ILE A 182 -18.84 10.64 2.32
N LEU A 183 -18.84 10.49 3.64
CA LEU A 183 -17.72 10.90 4.48
C LEU A 183 -16.43 10.18 4.08
N ALA A 184 -16.47 8.85 3.98
CA ALA A 184 -15.32 8.03 3.61
C ALA A 184 -14.75 8.43 2.26
N LYS A 185 -15.59 8.58 1.22
CA LYS A 185 -15.15 9.02 -0.11
C LYS A 185 -14.46 10.38 -0.06
N ASN A 186 -15.07 11.37 0.59
CA ASN A 186 -14.48 12.71 0.66
C ASN A 186 -13.15 12.71 1.44
N LEU A 187 -13.11 12.05 2.61
CA LEU A 187 -11.86 11.90 3.36
C LEU A 187 -10.78 11.21 2.51
N HIS A 188 -11.14 10.16 1.77
CA HIS A 188 -10.19 9.43 0.94
C HIS A 188 -9.57 10.32 -0.14
N ASN A 189 -10.41 11.04 -0.89
CA ASN A 189 -9.98 11.88 -1.99
C ASN A 189 -9.15 13.09 -1.49
N PHE A 190 -9.56 13.75 -0.41
CA PHE A 190 -8.84 14.93 0.10
C PHE A 190 -7.56 14.59 0.88
N VAL A 191 -7.54 13.48 1.61
CA VAL A 191 -6.34 13.07 2.38
C VAL A 191 -5.31 12.37 1.49
N GLY A 192 -5.73 11.81 0.33
CA GLY A 192 -4.84 11.13 -0.62
C GLY A 192 -3.63 11.98 -1.03
N PRO A 193 -3.82 13.20 -1.56
CA PRO A 193 -2.72 14.09 -1.90
C PRO A 193 -1.82 14.45 -0.71
N LEU A 194 -2.38 14.67 0.48
CA LEU A 194 -1.61 14.90 1.70
C LEU A 194 -0.72 13.70 2.06
N PHE A 195 -1.24 12.49 1.93
CA PHE A 195 -0.48 11.26 2.14
C PHE A 195 0.70 11.16 1.16
N ILE A 196 0.50 11.46 -0.12
CA ILE A 196 1.58 11.44 -1.13
C ILE A 196 2.69 12.43 -0.75
N VAL A 197 2.33 13.67 -0.39
CA VAL A 197 3.32 14.68 0.02
C VAL A 197 4.10 14.22 1.25
N THR A 198 3.41 13.73 2.28
CA THR A 198 4.05 13.29 3.51
C THR A 198 4.90 12.03 3.31
N LEU A 199 4.51 11.13 2.40
CA LEU A 199 5.27 9.95 1.99
C LEU A 199 6.58 10.32 1.28
N VAL A 200 6.57 11.34 0.41
CA VAL A 200 7.81 11.88 -0.20
C VAL A 200 8.73 12.46 0.87
N LEU A 201 8.20 13.23 1.81
CA LEU A 201 8.99 13.79 2.92
C LEU A 201 9.56 12.69 3.83
N MET A 202 8.78 11.62 4.09
CA MET A 202 9.25 10.43 4.79
C MET A 202 10.42 9.78 4.05
N PHE A 203 10.31 9.57 2.74
CA PHE A 203 11.38 8.99 1.94
C PHE A 203 12.67 9.80 2.05
N VAL A 204 12.60 11.11 1.77
CA VAL A 204 13.78 12.00 1.79
C VAL A 204 14.41 12.05 3.18
N THR A 205 13.60 12.07 4.24
CA THR A 205 14.09 12.15 5.63
C THR A 205 14.81 10.88 6.06
N PHE A 206 14.32 9.70 5.67
CA PHE A 206 14.81 8.42 6.20
C PHE A 206 15.70 7.61 5.25
N VAL A 207 15.80 7.97 3.96
CA VAL A 207 16.53 7.17 2.94
C VAL A 207 17.99 6.89 3.32
N ARG A 208 18.67 7.88 3.91
CA ARG A 208 20.10 7.77 4.27
C ARG A 208 20.36 6.63 5.26
N ASP A 209 19.47 6.42 6.21
CA ASP A 209 19.63 5.42 7.26
C ASP A 209 19.08 4.04 6.85
N ASN A 210 18.38 3.97 5.71
CA ASN A 210 17.71 2.77 5.22
C ASN A 210 18.44 2.07 4.07
N PHE A 211 19.67 2.50 3.71
CA PHE A 211 20.48 1.76 2.76
C PHE A 211 20.83 0.36 3.28
N TRP A 212 20.73 -0.63 2.38
CA TRP A 212 21.14 -1.99 2.66
C TRP A 212 22.64 -2.09 2.92
N ARG A 213 23.01 -2.89 3.91
CA ARG A 213 24.37 -3.19 4.34
C ARG A 213 24.53 -4.70 4.46
N ALA A 214 25.78 -5.17 4.43
CA ALA A 214 26.07 -6.61 4.48
C ALA A 214 25.48 -7.32 5.72
N TYR A 215 25.41 -6.63 6.87
CA TYR A 215 24.84 -7.19 8.09
C TYR A 215 23.31 -7.38 8.03
N ASP A 216 22.59 -6.66 7.15
CA ASP A 216 21.14 -6.84 7.01
C ASP A 216 20.81 -8.24 6.50
N LEU A 217 21.68 -8.85 5.71
CA LEU A 217 21.50 -10.21 5.22
C LEU A 217 21.61 -11.25 6.36
N ILE A 218 22.44 -10.97 7.37
CA ILE A 218 22.52 -11.79 8.58
C ILE A 218 21.21 -11.67 9.36
N TRP A 219 20.70 -10.44 9.50
CA TRP A 219 19.41 -10.18 10.14
C TRP A 219 18.26 -10.93 9.46
N ILE A 220 18.19 -10.88 8.13
CA ILE A 220 17.17 -11.58 7.33
C ILE A 220 17.25 -13.10 7.53
N ARG A 221 18.45 -13.68 7.43
CA ARG A 221 18.64 -15.13 7.60
C ARG A 221 18.24 -15.64 8.99
N LYS A 222 18.41 -14.81 10.01
CA LYS A 222 18.02 -15.12 11.39
C LYS A 222 16.62 -14.64 11.74
N PHE A 223 15.90 -14.05 10.79
CA PHE A 223 14.57 -13.45 11.00
C PHE A 223 14.54 -12.51 12.21
N GLY A 224 15.60 -11.72 12.39
CA GLY A 224 15.78 -10.80 13.51
C GLY A 224 15.85 -11.45 14.89
N GLY A 225 16.09 -12.76 14.97
CA GLY A 225 16.08 -13.50 16.24
C GLY A 225 14.69 -13.74 16.80
N LEU A 226 13.62 -13.39 16.08
CA LEU A 226 12.23 -13.50 16.57
C LEU A 226 11.85 -14.95 16.93
N VAL A 227 12.40 -15.92 16.19
CA VAL A 227 12.13 -17.35 16.38
C VAL A 227 13.21 -18.02 17.23
N SER A 228 14.49 -17.68 17.01
CA SER A 228 15.63 -18.31 17.68
C SER A 228 15.97 -17.71 19.04
N HIS A 229 15.37 -16.56 19.41
CA HIS A 229 15.72 -15.78 20.60
C HIS A 229 17.19 -15.33 20.65
N GLU A 230 17.89 -15.41 19.53
CA GLU A 230 19.28 -14.98 19.42
C GLU A 230 19.36 -13.46 19.27
N HIS A 231 20.32 -12.83 19.94
CA HIS A 231 20.63 -11.43 19.68
C HIS A 231 21.21 -11.27 18.28
N VAL A 232 20.54 -10.46 17.44
CA VAL A 232 20.98 -10.17 16.08
C VAL A 232 21.23 -8.66 15.94
N PRO A 233 22.50 -8.24 15.80
CA PRO A 233 22.84 -6.82 15.81
C PRO A 233 22.26 -6.10 14.58
N SER A 234 21.92 -4.84 14.77
CA SER A 234 21.46 -3.95 13.70
C SER A 234 21.95 -2.51 13.91
N HIS A 235 21.88 -1.68 12.88
CA HIS A 235 22.13 -0.23 13.01
C HIS A 235 20.83 0.51 13.32
N ARG A 236 20.72 1.83 13.12
CA ARG A 236 19.58 2.67 13.54
C ARG A 236 18.22 2.10 13.12
N PHE A 237 18.21 1.46 11.94
CA PHE A 237 17.12 0.61 11.46
C PHE A 237 17.61 -0.81 11.17
N ASN A 238 16.81 -1.80 11.55
CA ASN A 238 17.02 -3.21 11.24
C ASN A 238 16.53 -3.56 9.83
N ALA A 239 16.83 -4.77 9.36
CA ALA A 239 16.47 -5.17 8.00
C ALA A 239 14.94 -5.25 7.75
N GLY A 240 14.13 -5.52 8.78
CA GLY A 240 12.67 -5.47 8.70
C GLY A 240 12.14 -4.04 8.54
N GLU A 241 12.68 -3.08 9.31
CA GLU A 241 12.36 -1.65 9.16
C GLU A 241 12.80 -1.13 7.78
N LYS A 242 13.96 -1.56 7.27
CA LYS A 242 14.42 -1.23 5.91
C LYS A 242 13.54 -1.85 4.82
N ALA A 243 13.09 -3.09 5.01
CA ALA A 243 12.13 -3.72 4.10
C ALA A 243 10.81 -2.94 4.05
N TRP A 244 10.34 -2.43 5.19
CA TRP A 244 9.18 -1.55 5.26
C TRP A 244 9.41 -0.20 4.56
N PHE A 245 10.60 0.39 4.72
CA PHE A 245 10.97 1.62 4.02
C PHE A 245 10.95 1.43 2.49
N TRP A 246 11.62 0.42 1.96
CA TRP A 246 11.68 0.22 0.51
C TRP A 246 10.38 -0.36 -0.07
N GLY A 247 9.80 -1.35 0.59
CA GLY A 247 8.57 -2.00 0.13
C GLY A 247 7.31 -1.19 0.40
N GLY A 248 7.12 -0.76 1.64
CA GLY A 248 5.94 0.01 2.07
C GLY A 248 6.00 1.46 1.60
N ILE A 249 6.99 2.22 2.08
CA ILE A 249 7.06 3.66 1.80
C ILE A 249 7.33 3.91 0.31
N LEU A 250 8.35 3.29 -0.28
CA LEU A 250 8.66 3.56 -1.69
C LEU A 250 7.72 2.81 -2.65
N VAL A 251 7.77 1.48 -2.69
CA VAL A 251 7.07 0.72 -3.74
C VAL A 251 5.56 0.82 -3.62
N LEU A 252 4.98 0.42 -2.48
CA LEU A 252 3.53 0.45 -2.29
C LEU A 252 3.01 1.89 -2.21
N GLY A 253 3.76 2.81 -1.60
CA GLY A 253 3.45 4.24 -1.62
C GLY A 253 3.36 4.83 -3.02
N LEU A 254 4.31 4.51 -3.91
CA LEU A 254 4.25 4.95 -5.31
C LEU A 254 3.10 4.29 -6.07
N VAL A 255 2.91 2.97 -5.93
CA VAL A 255 1.84 2.22 -6.62
C VAL A 255 0.47 2.78 -6.24
N VAL A 256 0.19 2.91 -4.95
CA VAL A 256 -1.10 3.40 -4.44
C VAL A 256 -1.26 4.89 -4.71
N GLY A 257 -0.22 5.69 -4.52
CA GLY A 257 -0.25 7.13 -4.77
C GLY A 257 -0.50 7.46 -6.24
N ALA A 258 0.26 6.87 -7.16
CA ALA A 258 0.11 7.11 -8.60
C ALA A 258 -1.25 6.64 -9.13
N SER A 259 -1.66 5.41 -8.79
CA SER A 259 -2.97 4.90 -9.19
C SER A 259 -4.12 5.70 -8.54
N GLY A 260 -3.95 6.19 -7.32
CA GLY A 260 -4.92 7.06 -6.64
C GLY A 260 -5.10 8.39 -7.35
N LEU A 261 -4.01 9.03 -7.78
CA LEU A 261 -4.07 10.28 -8.56
C LEU A 261 -4.81 10.09 -9.89
N VAL A 262 -4.57 8.97 -10.58
CA VAL A 262 -5.30 8.60 -11.81
C VAL A 262 -6.79 8.46 -11.54
N LEU A 263 -7.16 7.81 -10.44
CA LEU A 263 -8.56 7.60 -10.07
C LEU A 263 -9.29 8.87 -9.63
N ASP A 264 -8.58 9.81 -9.00
CA ASP A 264 -9.18 11.00 -8.38
C ASP A 264 -9.24 12.20 -9.34
N PHE A 265 -8.24 12.34 -10.23
CA PHE A 265 -8.12 13.51 -11.10
C PHE A 265 -8.28 13.16 -12.58
N PRO A 266 -9.23 13.78 -13.30
CA PRO A 266 -9.48 13.54 -14.73
C PRO A 266 -8.41 14.13 -15.68
N ASN A 267 -7.15 14.23 -15.26
CA ASN A 267 -6.10 15.00 -15.92
C ASN A 267 -5.15 14.18 -16.83
N PHE A 268 -5.20 12.84 -16.81
CA PHE A 268 -4.16 11.98 -17.40
C PHE A 268 -4.52 11.35 -18.74
N ASN A 269 -5.34 12.03 -19.53
CA ASN A 269 -5.89 11.50 -20.76
C ASN A 269 -6.59 10.12 -20.65
N GLN A 270 -7.08 9.76 -19.45
CA GLN A 270 -7.57 8.41 -19.14
C GLN A 270 -8.86 8.02 -19.87
N THR A 271 -8.85 6.77 -20.36
CA THR A 271 -10.00 6.01 -20.87
C THR A 271 -10.64 5.18 -19.74
N ARG A 272 -11.80 4.58 -19.99
CA ARG A 272 -12.44 3.65 -19.04
C ARG A 272 -11.51 2.49 -18.68
N GLU A 273 -10.78 1.93 -19.64
CA GLU A 273 -9.81 0.86 -19.42
C GLU A 273 -8.67 1.30 -18.49
N THR A 274 -8.15 2.51 -18.66
CA THR A 274 -7.13 3.07 -17.77
C THR A 274 -7.65 3.17 -16.33
N MET A 275 -8.89 3.64 -16.16
CA MET A 275 -9.53 3.75 -14.83
C MET A 275 -9.75 2.38 -14.19
N GLN A 276 -10.19 1.38 -14.97
CA GLN A 276 -10.37 0.01 -14.49
C GLN A 276 -9.05 -0.62 -14.04
N THR A 277 -7.99 -0.46 -14.85
CA THR A 277 -6.65 -0.97 -14.54
C THR A 277 -6.08 -0.28 -13.30
N ALA A 278 -6.13 1.06 -13.25
CA ALA A 278 -5.72 1.83 -12.08
C ALA A 278 -6.48 1.41 -10.83
N ASN A 279 -7.78 1.10 -10.95
CA ASN A 279 -8.57 0.63 -9.82
C ASN A 279 -8.09 -0.73 -9.28
N ILE A 280 -7.80 -1.70 -10.15
CA ILE A 280 -7.29 -3.01 -9.71
C ILE A 280 -5.88 -2.88 -9.09
N VAL A 281 -4.99 -2.11 -9.74
CA VAL A 281 -3.65 -1.85 -9.21
C VAL A 281 -3.71 -1.18 -7.84
N HIS A 282 -4.57 -0.16 -7.69
CA HIS A 282 -4.78 0.54 -6.43
C HIS A 282 -5.31 -0.41 -5.36
N LEU A 283 -6.30 -1.24 -5.70
CA LEU A 283 -6.93 -2.17 -4.79
C LEU A 283 -5.95 -3.22 -4.24
N VAL A 284 -5.16 -3.83 -5.14
CA VAL A 284 -4.15 -4.83 -4.76
C VAL A 284 -3.03 -4.17 -3.96
N GLY A 285 -2.50 -3.04 -4.44
CA GLY A 285 -1.46 -2.29 -3.76
C GLY A 285 -1.87 -1.83 -2.36
N ALA A 286 -3.06 -1.24 -2.22
CA ALA A 286 -3.59 -0.77 -0.94
C ALA A 286 -3.82 -1.94 0.02
N THR A 287 -4.31 -3.08 -0.46
CA THR A 287 -4.49 -4.28 0.37
C THR A 287 -3.15 -4.77 0.92
N LEU A 288 -2.13 -4.90 0.06
CA LEU A 288 -0.78 -5.27 0.50
C LEU A 288 -0.17 -4.24 1.46
N PHE A 289 -0.44 -2.96 1.25
CA PHE A 289 0.03 -1.89 2.12
C PHE A 289 -0.60 -2.00 3.51
N ILE A 290 -1.92 -2.24 3.59
CA ILE A 290 -2.62 -2.47 4.87
C ILE A 290 -2.08 -3.72 5.58
N LEU A 291 -1.87 -4.82 4.86
CA LEU A 291 -1.32 -6.06 5.43
C LEU A 291 0.07 -5.85 6.05
N GLY A 292 0.98 -5.19 5.32
CA GLY A 292 2.30 -4.85 5.85
C GLY A 292 2.22 -3.85 7.02
N SER A 293 1.28 -2.90 6.94
CA SER A 293 1.03 -1.93 8.02
C SER A 293 0.56 -2.60 9.30
N PHE A 294 -0.20 -3.69 9.26
CA PHE A 294 -0.55 -4.43 10.48
C PHE A 294 0.71 -4.93 11.22
N GLY A 295 1.67 -5.49 10.50
CA GLY A 295 2.96 -5.89 11.08
C GLY A 295 3.75 -4.70 11.63
N HIS A 296 3.83 -3.61 10.88
CA HIS A 296 4.51 -2.39 11.31
C HIS A 296 3.87 -1.78 12.57
N ILE A 297 2.54 -1.63 12.59
CA ILE A 297 1.78 -1.11 13.73
C ILE A 297 1.96 -2.02 14.93
N TYR A 298 1.82 -3.34 14.76
CA TYR A 298 2.03 -4.31 15.82
C TYR A 298 3.41 -4.16 16.45
N MET A 299 4.48 -4.25 15.65
CA MET A 299 5.86 -4.13 16.15
C MET A 299 6.15 -2.75 16.76
N GLY A 300 5.59 -1.68 16.20
CA GLY A 300 5.78 -0.32 16.69
C GLY A 300 4.97 0.03 17.94
N THR A 301 3.99 -0.78 18.34
CA THR A 301 3.09 -0.49 19.47
C THR A 301 3.12 -1.55 20.56
N LEU A 302 2.61 -2.74 20.27
CA LEU A 302 2.36 -3.81 21.24
C LEU A 302 3.45 -4.88 21.21
N GLY A 303 4.06 -5.12 20.05
CA GLY A 303 5.00 -6.21 19.82
C GLY A 303 6.40 -5.95 20.39
N MET A 304 6.87 -4.70 20.42
CA MET A 304 8.20 -4.33 20.94
C MET A 304 8.07 -3.28 22.05
N LYS A 305 8.45 -3.64 23.28
CA LYS A 305 8.45 -2.68 24.40
C LYS A 305 9.40 -1.52 24.09
N GLY A 306 8.98 -0.30 24.41
CA GLY A 306 9.77 0.91 24.18
C GLY A 306 9.69 1.49 22.76
N ALA A 307 9.26 0.73 21.75
CA ALA A 307 9.18 1.22 20.37
C ALA A 307 8.17 2.38 20.21
N TYR A 308 6.98 2.25 20.80
CA TYR A 308 5.98 3.33 20.80
C TYR A 308 6.48 4.59 21.50
N ALA A 309 7.12 4.43 22.66
CA ALA A 309 7.71 5.53 23.41
C ALA A 309 8.78 6.25 22.57
N ALA A 310 9.61 5.50 21.85
CA ALA A 310 10.60 6.05 20.92
C ALA A 310 9.98 7.00 19.91
N MET A 311 8.85 6.62 19.29
CA MET A 311 8.19 7.45 18.29
C MET A 311 7.34 8.58 18.88
N LYS A 312 6.90 8.45 20.14
CA LYS A 312 6.15 9.48 20.86
C LYS A 312 7.07 10.58 21.39
N THR A 313 8.14 10.22 22.10
CA THR A 313 9.03 11.17 22.80
C THR A 313 10.32 11.43 22.05
N GLY A 314 10.73 10.52 21.16
CA GLY A 314 12.00 10.55 20.43
C GLY A 314 13.15 9.81 21.10
N TYR A 315 12.96 9.30 22.30
CA TYR A 315 14.03 8.76 23.11
C TYR A 315 13.85 7.27 23.39
N VAL A 316 14.96 6.56 23.46
CA VAL A 316 15.04 5.15 23.86
C VAL A 316 16.05 5.00 24.99
N ASP A 317 15.85 4.03 25.88
CA ASP A 317 16.85 3.70 26.88
C ASP A 317 18.13 3.15 26.22
N GLU A 318 19.28 3.38 26.85
CA GLU A 318 20.57 2.87 26.40
C GLU A 318 20.56 1.34 26.23
N THR A 319 19.90 0.62 27.13
CA THR A 319 19.73 -0.83 27.08
C THR A 319 18.95 -1.25 25.85
N TRP A 320 17.88 -0.52 25.53
CA TRP A 320 17.07 -0.76 24.34
C TRP A 320 17.88 -0.55 23.06
N ALA A 321 18.70 0.51 23.01
CA ALA A 321 19.59 0.77 21.89
C ALA A 321 20.62 -0.35 21.72
N LYS A 322 21.21 -0.82 22.82
CA LYS A 322 22.19 -1.91 22.84
C LYS A 322 21.59 -3.24 22.36
N GLU A 323 20.41 -3.62 22.84
CA GLU A 323 19.78 -4.91 22.54
C GLU A 323 19.12 -5.00 21.15
N HIS A 324 18.60 -3.89 20.63
CA HIS A 324 17.87 -3.91 19.35
C HIS A 324 18.67 -3.30 18.19
N HIS A 325 19.60 -2.40 18.49
CA HIS A 325 20.37 -1.64 17.50
C HIS A 325 21.84 -1.52 17.89
N GLU A 326 22.46 -2.64 18.25
CA GLU A 326 23.83 -2.72 18.81
C GLU A 326 24.86 -1.90 18.02
N TYR A 327 24.87 -1.98 16.68
CA TYR A 327 25.85 -1.24 15.87
C TYR A 327 25.64 0.28 15.96
N TRP A 328 24.39 0.73 16.05
CA TRP A 328 24.08 2.14 16.22
C TRP A 328 24.48 2.62 17.61
N TYR A 329 24.20 1.83 18.65
CA TYR A 329 24.65 2.12 20.01
C TYR A 329 26.19 2.23 20.09
N ASN A 330 26.90 1.27 19.50
CA ASN A 330 28.36 1.25 19.49
C ASN A 330 28.95 2.47 18.75
N ASP A 331 28.32 2.91 17.66
CA ASP A 331 28.75 4.13 16.93
C ASP A 331 28.52 5.41 17.75
N ILE A 332 27.43 5.49 18.53
CA ILE A 332 27.19 6.61 19.47
C ILE A 332 28.25 6.60 20.57
N LYS A 333 28.50 5.44 21.19
CA LYS A 333 29.50 5.29 22.26
C LYS A 333 30.91 5.63 21.77
N ALA A 334 31.21 5.32 20.52
CA ALA A 334 32.47 5.66 19.87
C ALA A 334 32.55 7.13 19.39
N GLY A 335 31.51 7.94 19.61
CA GLY A 335 31.48 9.35 19.20
C GLY A 335 31.35 9.58 17.69
N LYS A 336 31.08 8.55 16.90
CA LYS A 336 30.89 8.67 15.44
C LYS A 336 29.56 9.30 15.07
N ILE A 337 28.56 9.16 15.96
CA ILE A 337 27.22 9.73 15.83
C ILE A 337 26.95 10.56 17.07
N SER A 338 26.80 11.88 16.88
CA SER A 338 26.41 12.79 17.96
C SER A 338 24.89 12.88 18.04
N VAL A 339 24.33 12.43 19.17
CA VAL A 339 22.90 12.53 19.49
C VAL A 339 22.73 13.06 20.91
N PRO A 340 21.68 13.85 21.19
CA PRO A 340 21.34 14.24 22.56
C PRO A 340 21.13 13.00 23.45
N VAL A 341 21.74 13.03 24.64
CA VAL A 341 21.58 12.03 25.70
C VAL A 341 21.04 12.74 26.94
N GLU A 342 19.96 12.23 27.49
CA GLU A 342 19.30 12.78 28.68
C GLU A 342 19.25 11.73 29.79
N THR A 343 19.45 12.16 31.03
CA THR A 343 19.19 11.32 32.21
C THR A 343 17.71 11.42 32.53
N VAL A 344 16.97 10.33 32.34
CA VAL A 344 15.57 10.24 32.72
C VAL A 344 15.51 9.58 34.08
N HIS A 345 15.15 10.36 35.11
CA HIS A 345 14.87 9.78 36.42
C HIS A 345 13.70 8.78 36.26
N PRO A 346 13.80 7.57 36.81
CA PRO A 346 12.71 6.62 36.73
C PRO A 346 11.48 7.27 37.35
N VAL A 347 10.47 7.56 36.52
CA VAL A 347 9.16 7.95 37.03
C VAL A 347 8.70 6.76 37.85
N HIS A 348 8.59 6.95 39.17
CA HIS A 348 8.07 5.95 40.07
C HIS A 348 6.80 5.37 39.45
N ARG A 349 6.81 4.06 39.17
CA ARG A 349 5.58 3.33 38.90
C ARG A 349 4.76 3.37 40.19
N THR A 350 3.86 4.33 40.30
CA THR A 350 2.76 4.21 41.26
C THR A 350 1.88 3.05 40.80
N ALA A 351 1.57 2.19 41.77
CA ALA A 351 0.99 0.86 41.67
C ALA A 351 -0.27 0.74 40.79
#